data_AF-A0A537A064-F1
#
_entry.id   AF-A0A537A064-F1
#
_cell.length_a   1.000
_cell.length_b   1.000
_cell.length_c   1.000
_cell.angle_alpha   90.00
_cell.angle_beta   90.00
_cell.angle_gamma   90.00
#
_symmetry.space_group_name_H-M   'P 1'
#
loop_
_entity.id
_entity.type
_entity.pdbx_description
1 polymer ?
#
loop_
_entity_poly.entity_id
_entity_poly.type
_entity_poly.pdbx_seq_one_letter_code
_entity_poly.pdbx_strand_id
1 'polypeptide(L)'
;MADLLAAAAVRGASSDFYASLAAARSEAIKRRANAVVAPIGATWNTGWTVKIGSNTFQQVDALKPRVVVEPSTPTSITYGMNGRVSAGAQTIKFSDSVRTGVPKRCVSVDTNGLPRVRTGC
;
A
#
# COMPACT_ATOMS: atom_id res chain seq x y z
N MET A 1 19.69 -3.52 -18.73
CA MET A 1 19.29 -4.56 -17.75
C MET A 1 18.91 -3.98 -16.38
N ALA A 2 19.63 -2.99 -15.86
CA ALA A 2 19.34 -2.39 -14.54
C ALA A 2 17.92 -1.81 -14.39
N ASP A 3 17.37 -1.18 -15.43
CA ASP A 3 16.01 -0.61 -15.40
C ASP A 3 14.92 -1.67 -15.32
N LEU A 4 15.15 -2.85 -15.90
CA LEU A 4 14.21 -3.97 -15.82
C LEU A 4 14.11 -4.51 -14.39
N LEU A 5 15.23 -4.60 -13.69
CA LEU A 5 15.28 -5.01 -12.28
C LEU A 5 14.62 -3.95 -11.38
N ALA A 6 14.87 -2.67 -11.64
CA ALA A 6 14.22 -1.59 -10.92
C ALA A 6 12.70 -1.58 -11.14
N ALA A 7 12.24 -1.77 -12.38
CA ALA A 7 10.82 -1.89 -12.70
C ALA A 7 10.17 -3.11 -12.01
N ALA A 8 10.89 -4.24 -11.91
CA ALA A 8 10.43 -5.41 -11.18
C ALA A 8 10.33 -5.14 -9.66
N ALA A 9 11.28 -4.39 -9.08
CA ALA A 9 11.26 -4.02 -7.68
C ALA A 9 10.08 -3.08 -7.34
N VAL A 10 9.85 -2.04 -8.15
CA VAL A 10 8.69 -1.13 -8.00
C VAL A 10 7.38 -1.91 -8.18
N ARG A 11 7.30 -2.82 -9.15
CA ARG A 11 6.13 -3.68 -9.36
C ARG A 11 5.87 -4.56 -8.14
N GLY A 12 6.89 -5.21 -7.61
CA GLY A 12 6.79 -6.06 -6.41
C GLY A 12 6.21 -5.28 -5.23
N ALA A 13 6.83 -4.15 -4.88
CA ALA A 13 6.36 -3.30 -3.79
C ALA A 13 4.89 -2.87 -3.95
N SER A 14 4.49 -2.44 -5.16
CA SER A 14 3.09 -2.07 -5.43
C SER A 14 2.12 -3.27 -5.33
N SER A 15 2.59 -4.47 -5.66
CA SER A 15 1.77 -5.70 -5.61
C SER A 15 1.60 -6.18 -4.16
N ASP A 16 2.65 -6.10 -3.35
CA ASP A 16 2.59 -6.42 -1.92
C ASP A 16 1.66 -5.46 -1.19
N PHE A 17 1.70 -4.17 -1.55
CA PHE A 17 0.79 -3.18 -1.00
C PHE A 17 -0.66 -3.44 -1.41
N TYR A 18 -0.90 -3.74 -2.68
CA TYR A 18 -2.23 -4.15 -3.17
C TYR A 18 -2.76 -5.37 -2.40
N ALA A 19 -1.94 -6.41 -2.23
CA ALA A 19 -2.30 -7.61 -1.50
C ALA A 19 -2.65 -7.28 -0.03
N SER A 20 -1.89 -6.38 0.59
CA SER A 20 -2.14 -5.92 1.96
C SER A 20 -3.48 -5.18 2.09
N LEU A 21 -3.85 -4.35 1.11
CA LEU A 21 -5.16 -3.70 1.07
C LEU A 21 -6.30 -4.70 0.91
N ALA A 22 -6.13 -5.70 0.03
CA ALA A 22 -7.12 -6.76 -0.17
C ALA A 22 -7.29 -7.62 1.10
N ALA A 23 -6.18 -7.93 1.79
CA ALA A 23 -6.18 -8.63 3.07
C ALA A 23 -6.88 -7.80 4.15
N ALA A 24 -6.54 -6.52 4.30
CA ALA A 24 -7.16 -5.63 5.27
C ALA A 24 -8.67 -5.53 5.08
N ARG A 25 -9.14 -5.36 3.83
CA ARG A 25 -10.57 -5.37 3.51
C ARG A 25 -11.25 -6.67 3.95
N SER A 26 -10.62 -7.80 3.63
CA SER A 26 -11.16 -9.12 3.97
C SER A 26 -11.23 -9.33 5.48
N GLU A 27 -10.18 -8.94 6.20
CA GLU A 27 -10.14 -9.05 7.66
C GLU A 27 -11.14 -8.11 8.34
N ALA A 28 -11.35 -6.89 7.81
CA ALA A 28 -12.37 -5.98 8.33
C ALA A 28 -13.77 -6.60 8.27
N ILE A 29 -14.11 -7.24 7.15
CA ILE A 29 -15.39 -7.92 6.94
C ILE A 29 -15.49 -9.15 7.84
N LYS A 30 -14.49 -10.05 7.82
CA LYS A 30 -14.50 -11.31 8.58
C LYS A 30 -14.60 -11.08 10.09
N ARG A 31 -13.91 -10.06 10.61
CA ARG A 31 -13.87 -9.76 12.04
C ARG A 31 -14.94 -8.76 12.46
N ARG A 32 -15.72 -8.23 11.51
CA ARG A 32 -16.72 -7.18 11.72
C ARG A 32 -16.13 -6.00 12.52
N ALA A 33 -14.91 -5.62 12.18
CA ALA A 33 -14.11 -4.63 12.91
C ALA A 33 -13.28 -3.80 11.94
N ASN A 34 -12.75 -2.66 12.39
CA ASN A 34 -11.93 -1.81 11.54
C ASN A 34 -10.54 -2.44 11.34
N ALA A 35 -10.13 -2.61 10.09
CA ALA A 35 -8.77 -2.99 9.74
C ALA A 35 -7.99 -1.77 9.26
N VAL A 36 -6.81 -1.55 9.83
CA VAL A 36 -5.97 -0.38 9.56
C VAL A 36 -4.68 -0.83 8.90
N VAL A 37 -4.40 -0.26 7.72
CA VAL A 37 -3.11 -0.36 7.06
C VAL A 37 -2.33 0.91 7.35
N ALA A 38 -1.17 0.79 7.98
CA ALA A 38 -0.37 1.93 8.42
C ALA A 38 1.14 1.65 8.31
N PRO A 39 1.96 2.68 8.05
CA PRO A 39 3.41 2.52 7.97
C PRO A 39 3.99 2.06 9.30
N ILE A 40 5.11 1.33 9.24
CA ILE A 40 5.94 1.04 10.41
C ILE A 40 6.81 2.26 10.64
N GLY A 41 6.52 3.06 11.67
CA GLY A 41 7.21 4.33 11.91
C GLY A 41 6.61 5.48 11.09
N ALA A 42 7.45 6.41 10.63
CA ALA A 42 6.99 7.67 10.04
C ALA A 42 6.66 7.60 8.53
N THR A 43 7.16 6.59 7.81
CA THR A 43 7.08 6.54 6.35
C THR A 43 6.64 5.17 5.85
N TRP A 44 6.05 5.10 4.67
CA TRP A 44 5.73 3.83 4.02
C TRP A 44 6.97 3.08 3.50
N ASN A 45 8.14 3.74 3.47
CA ASN A 45 9.40 3.12 3.02
C ASN A 45 9.94 2.10 4.01
N THR A 46 9.59 2.25 5.29
CA THR A 46 9.99 1.35 6.38
C THR A 46 9.08 0.14 6.52
N GLY A 47 8.17 -0.07 5.56
CA GLY A 47 7.20 -1.15 5.58
C GLY A 47 5.87 -0.71 6.19
N TRP A 48 4.93 -1.64 6.31
CA TRP A 48 3.61 -1.38 6.86
C TRP A 48 3.03 -2.59 7.57
N THR A 49 2.01 -2.33 8.38
CA THR A 49 1.24 -3.36 9.07
C THR A 49 -0.22 -3.29 8.69
N VAL A 50 -0.88 -4.44 8.73
CA VAL A 50 -2.34 -4.58 8.73
C VAL A 50 -2.76 -4.99 10.13
N LYS A 51 -3.53 -4.15 10.80
CA LYS A 51 -3.97 -4.36 12.18
C LYS A 51 -5.48 -4.34 12.32
N ILE A 52 -6.02 -5.07 13.29
CA ILE A 52 -7.38 -4.89 13.80
C ILE A 52 -7.28 -4.69 15.30
N GLY A 53 -7.62 -3.50 15.77
CA GLY A 53 -7.31 -3.08 17.14
C GLY A 53 -5.80 -3.14 17.41
N SER A 54 -5.40 -3.87 18.45
CA SER A 54 -3.98 -4.08 18.82
C SER A 54 -3.31 -5.25 18.08
N ASN A 55 -4.07 -6.09 17.38
CA ASN A 55 -3.55 -7.31 16.77
C ASN A 55 -2.98 -7.03 15.37
N THR A 56 -1.71 -7.40 15.16
CA THR A 56 -1.05 -7.37 13.84
C THR A 56 -1.32 -8.66 13.09
N PHE A 57 -2.01 -8.57 11.95
CA PHE A 57 -2.34 -9.72 11.10
C PHE A 57 -1.30 -9.94 10.01
N GLN A 58 -0.76 -8.85 9.49
CA GLN A 58 0.25 -8.87 8.46
C GLN A 58 1.25 -7.76 8.76
N GLN A 59 2.52 -8.07 8.53
CA GLN A 59 3.58 -7.09 8.47
C GLN A 59 4.31 -7.27 7.14
N VAL A 60 4.60 -6.18 6.48
CA VAL A 60 5.50 -6.13 5.32
C VAL A 60 6.69 -5.30 5.72
N ASP A 61 7.88 -5.86 5.50
CA ASP A 61 9.14 -5.22 5.86
C ASP A 61 9.44 -4.00 4.96
N ALA A 62 10.54 -3.33 5.26
CA ALA A 62 11.00 -2.17 4.51
C ALA A 62 11.12 -2.44 3.01
N LEU A 63 10.87 -1.40 2.22
CA LEU A 63 11.01 -1.46 0.78
C LEU A 63 12.46 -1.75 0.38
N LYS A 64 12.61 -2.41 -0.77
CA LYS A 64 13.92 -2.65 -1.36
C LYS A 64 14.65 -1.31 -1.58
N PRO A 65 16.01 -1.29 -1.53
CA PRO A 65 16.77 -0.08 -1.80
C PRO A 65 16.34 0.60 -3.09
N ARG A 66 16.25 1.93 -3.05
CA ARG A 66 15.79 2.82 -4.14
C ARG A 66 14.31 2.75 -4.48
N VAL A 67 13.55 1.76 -4.00
CA VAL A 67 12.08 1.82 -4.11
C VAL A 67 11.58 2.76 -3.02
N VAL A 68 10.84 3.78 -3.43
CA VAL A 68 10.30 4.79 -2.51
C VAL A 68 8.81 5.00 -2.74
N VAL A 69 8.13 5.38 -1.68
CA VAL A 69 6.80 5.95 -1.72
C VAL A 69 6.91 7.46 -1.85
N GLU A 70 6.18 8.02 -2.80
CA GLU A 70 6.17 9.47 -3.04
C GLU A 70 5.52 10.24 -1.89
N PRO A 71 5.86 11.53 -1.71
CA PRO A 71 5.21 12.38 -0.72
C PRO A 71 3.70 12.56 -0.99
N SER A 72 2.99 13.13 -0.02
CA SER A 72 1.55 13.38 -0.07
C SER A 72 0.67 12.11 -0.10
N THR A 73 1.14 11.07 0.58
CA THR A 73 0.36 9.85 0.85
C THR A 73 -0.43 9.94 2.15
N PRO A 74 -1.55 9.22 2.27
CA PRO A 74 -2.26 9.11 3.54
C PRO A 74 -1.35 8.53 4.64
N THR A 75 -1.59 8.93 5.89
CA THR A 75 -0.90 8.39 7.06
C THR A 75 -1.35 6.98 7.41
N SER A 76 -2.58 6.61 7.03
CA SER A 76 -3.12 5.26 7.13
C SER A 76 -4.30 5.08 6.17
N ILE A 77 -4.64 3.83 5.88
CA ILE A 77 -5.83 3.44 5.13
C ILE A 77 -6.66 2.54 6.04
N THR A 78 -7.86 2.98 6.40
CA THR A 78 -8.75 2.25 7.31
C THR A 78 -9.94 1.69 6.55
N TYR A 79 -10.08 0.37 6.58
CA TYR A 79 -11.26 -0.35 6.14
C TYR A 79 -12.24 -0.52 7.31
N GLY A 80 -13.48 -0.08 7.12
CA GLY A 80 -14.56 -0.34 8.05
C GLY A 80 -15.10 -1.77 7.94
N MET A 81 -15.94 -2.17 8.90
CA MET A 81 -16.57 -3.50 8.94
C MET A 81 -17.37 -3.89 7.68
N ASN A 82 -17.74 -2.92 6.84
CA ASN A 82 -18.44 -3.11 5.56
C ASN A 82 -17.48 -3.24 4.36
N GLY A 83 -16.16 -3.29 4.60
CA GLY A 83 -15.14 -3.40 3.58
C GLY A 83 -14.93 -2.14 2.73
N ARG A 84 -15.46 -0.99 3.17
CA ARG A 84 -15.25 0.32 2.55
C ARG A 84 -14.18 1.11 3.31
N VAL A 85 -13.52 2.04 2.63
CA VAL A 85 -12.55 2.95 3.25
C VAL A 85 -13.25 4.12 3.93
N SER A 86 -12.77 4.53 5.11
CA SER A 86 -13.39 5.59 5.91
C SER A 86 -13.03 7.01 5.45
N ALA A 87 -11.84 7.21 4.88
CA ALA A 87 -11.29 8.52 4.52
C ALA A 87 -11.52 8.90 3.04
N GLY A 88 -12.45 8.23 2.35
CA GLY A 88 -12.67 8.42 0.92
C GLY A 88 -11.61 7.75 0.04
N ALA A 89 -11.52 8.16 -1.23
CA ALA A 89 -10.55 7.59 -2.15
C ALA A 89 -9.11 7.99 -1.79
N GLN A 90 -8.19 7.02 -1.76
CA GLN A 90 -6.80 7.23 -1.34
C GLN A 90 -5.86 6.58 -2.35
N THR A 91 -4.64 7.12 -2.52
CA THR A 91 -3.64 6.60 -3.46
C THR A 91 -2.24 6.62 -2.85
N ILE A 92 -1.48 5.56 -3.07
CA ILE A 92 -0.04 5.47 -2.77
C ILE A 92 0.71 5.25 -4.08
N LYS A 93 1.81 5.99 -4.27
CA LYS A 93 2.63 5.94 -5.48
C LYS A 93 4.00 5.37 -5.15
N PHE A 94 4.43 4.38 -5.91
CA PHE A 94 5.72 3.73 -5.81
C PHE A 94 6.59 4.11 -7.01
N SER A 95 7.84 4.47 -6.76
CA SER A 95 8.81 4.86 -7.79
C SER A 95 10.23 4.41 -7.42
N ASP A 96 11.15 4.47 -8.39
CA ASP A 96 12.59 4.35 -8.13
C ASP A 96 13.14 5.76 -7.86
N SER A 97 13.86 5.94 -6.76
CA SER A 97 14.38 7.25 -6.32
C SER A 97 15.53 7.79 -7.18
N VAL A 98 16.13 6.96 -8.02
CA VAL A 98 17.30 7.30 -8.84
C VAL A 98 16.95 7.28 -10.33
N ARG A 99 16.13 6.31 -10.77
CA ARG A 99 15.85 6.07 -12.18
C ARG A 99 14.50 6.64 -12.60
N THR A 100 14.53 7.77 -13.28
CA THR A 100 13.33 8.44 -13.82
C THR A 100 12.69 7.72 -15.00
N GLY A 101 13.43 6.86 -15.71
CA GLY A 101 12.93 6.02 -16.80
C GLY A 101 12.12 4.80 -16.35
N VAL A 102 12.09 4.50 -15.04
CA VAL A 102 11.29 3.40 -14.50
C VAL A 102 9.86 3.88 -14.26
N PRO A 103 8.84 3.25 -14.89
CA PRO A 103 7.48 3.71 -14.76
C PRO A 103 6.97 3.53 -13.32
N LYS A 104 6.41 4.61 -12.77
CA LYS A 104 5.78 4.63 -11.45
C LYS A 104 4.57 3.69 -11.42
N ARG A 105 4.29 3.16 -10.23
CA ARG A 105 3.11 2.31 -9.97
C ARG A 105 2.24 2.95 -8.90
N CYS A 106 0.98 3.17 -9.23
CA CYS A 106 -0.03 3.72 -8.33
C CYS A 106 -0.90 2.60 -7.80
N VAL A 107 -1.05 2.53 -6.48
CA VAL A 107 -2.06 1.70 -5.83
C VAL A 107 -3.11 2.64 -5.25
N SER A 108 -4.31 2.60 -5.81
CA SER A 108 -5.44 3.41 -5.37
C SER A 108 -6.52 2.55 -4.74
N VAL A 109 -7.28 3.12 -3.84
CA VAL A 109 -8.50 2.53 -3.28
C VAL A 109 -9.63 3.54 -3.45
N ASP A 110 -10.72 3.10 -4.08
CA ASP A 110 -11.92 3.93 -4.24
C ASP A 110 -12.77 3.89 -2.95
N THR A 111 -13.79 4.75 -2.84
CA THR A 111 -14.71 4.79 -1.68
C THR A 111 -15.41 3.45 -1.39
N ASN A 112 -15.54 2.58 -2.39
CA ASN A 112 -16.08 1.22 -2.25
C ASN A 112 -15.09 0.23 -1.62
N GLY A 113 -13.86 0.66 -1.32
CA GLY A 113 -12.81 -0.15 -0.74
C GLY A 113 -12.18 -1.13 -1.72
N LEU A 114 -12.31 -0.94 -3.03
CA LEU A 114 -11.70 -1.83 -4.00
C LEU A 114 -10.29 -1.32 -4.36
N PRO A 115 -9.20 -2.02 -4.00
CA PRO A 115 -7.87 -1.62 -4.40
C PRO A 115 -7.67 -1.85 -5.91
N ARG A 116 -6.84 -1.02 -6.55
CA ARG A 116 -6.48 -1.08 -7.97
C ARG A 116 -5.01 -0.70 -8.15
N VAL A 117 -4.34 -1.33 -9.11
CA VAL A 117 -2.97 -0.97 -9.48
C VAL A 117 -2.95 -0.43 -10.90
N ARG A 118 -2.27 0.71 -11.10
CA ARG A 118 -2.05 1.32 -12.42
C ARG A 118 -0.58 1.65 -12.64
N THR A 119 -0.17 1.66 -13.91
CA THR A 119 1.14 2.14 -14.34
C THR A 119 0.98 3.55 -14.86
N GLY A 120 1.91 4.46 -14.54
CA GLY A 120 1.79 5.86 -14.95
C GLY A 120 0.68 6.56 -14.17
N CYS A 121 1.06 6.96 -12.95
CA CYS A 121 0.36 8.01 -12.22
C CYS A 121 0.55 9.35 -12.95
#